data_AF-A0A0H4A3V0-F1
#
_entry.id   AF-A0A0H4A3V0-F1
#
_cell.length_a   1.000
_cell.length_b   1.000
_cell.length_c   1.000
_cell.angle_alpha   90.00
_cell.angle_beta   90.00
_cell.angle_gamma   90.00
#
_symmetry.space_group_name_H-M   'P 1'
#
loop_
_entity.id
_entity.type
_entity.pdbx_description
1 polymer ?
#
loop_
_entity_poly.entity_id
_entity_poly.type
_entity_poly.pdbx_seq_one_letter_code
_entity_poly.pdbx_strand_id
1 'polypeptide(L)' 'MSVCVTIIKGAVVQSADSACNLLLLSKDEVTQLANSQFDYSLLQFDQSLYEMLLGQFLVTFIMGHVLGRVIKYLGKK' A
#
# COMPACT_ATOMS: atom_id res chain seq x y z
N MET A 1 2.01 16.03 -26.94
CA MET A 1 1.97 17.25 -26.10
C MET A 1 2.95 17.02 -24.95
N SER A 2 3.70 18.02 -24.52
CA SER A 2 4.60 17.90 -23.35
C SER A 2 3.89 18.45 -22.12
N VAL A 3 3.99 17.73 -21.01
CA VAL A 3 3.44 18.16 -19.71
C VAL A 3 4.56 18.23 -18.67
N CYS A 4 4.45 19.22 -17.80
CA CYS A 4 5.38 19.48 -16.70
C CYS A 4 5.02 18.54 -15.54
N VAL A 5 5.90 17.57 -15.27
CA VAL A 5 5.65 16.53 -14.26
C VAL A 5 6.78 16.44 -13.25
N THR A 6 6.44 15.98 -12.05
CA THR A 6 7.41 15.64 -11.00
C THR A 6 7.10 14.26 -10.44
N ILE A 7 8.08 13.64 -9.78
CA ILE A 7 7.92 12.32 -9.18
C ILE A 7 7.79 12.50 -7.68
N ILE A 8 6.62 12.16 -7.12
CA ILE A 8 6.36 12.18 -5.68
C ILE A 8 6.05 10.75 -5.24
N LYS A 9 6.83 10.21 -4.28
CA LYS A 9 6.64 8.84 -3.75
C LYS A 9 6.55 7.76 -4.85
N GLY A 10 7.33 7.93 -5.94
CA GLY A 10 7.39 6.98 -7.06
C GLY A 10 6.30 7.13 -8.12
N ALA A 11 5.33 8.04 -7.93
CA ALA A 11 4.30 8.33 -8.91
C ALA A 11 4.61 9.62 -9.69
N VAL A 12 4.31 9.62 -10.99
CA VAL A 12 4.42 10.80 -11.85
C VAL A 12 3.17 11.66 -11.63
N VAL A 13 3.36 12.92 -11.24
CA VAL A 13 2.28 13.88 -11.03
C VAL A 13 2.51 15.15 -11.83
N GLN A 14 1.44 15.83 -12.20
CA GLN A 14 1.54 17.13 -12.85
C GLN A 14 1.98 18.18 -11.80
N SER A 15 3.06 18.89 -12.09
CA SER A 15 3.65 19.88 -11.18
C SER A 15 3.16 21.28 -11.55
N ALA A 16 2.75 22.07 -10.55
CA ALA A 16 2.43 23.50 -10.72
C ALA A 16 3.66 24.42 -10.51
N ASP A 17 4.79 23.85 -10.10
CA ASP A 17 6.00 24.59 -9.76
C ASP A 17 7.04 24.59 -10.91
N SER A 18 7.96 25.55 -10.84
CA SER A 18 9.01 25.82 -11.83
C SER A 18 10.10 24.73 -11.92
N ALA A 19 10.21 23.86 -10.92
CA ALA A 19 11.12 22.71 -10.91
C ALA A 19 10.38 21.44 -11.36
N CYS A 20 10.25 21.25 -12.68
CA CYS A 20 9.64 20.04 -13.25
C CYS A 20 10.45 19.47 -14.40
N ASN A 21 10.25 18.17 -14.63
CA ASN A 21 10.81 17.49 -15.80
C ASN A 21 9.74 17.44 -16.89
N LEU A 22 10.15 17.76 -18.11
CA LEU A 22 9.30 17.66 -19.29
C LEU A 22 9.31 16.22 -19.79
N LEU A 23 8.15 15.59 -19.77
CA LEU A 23 7.98 14.23 -20.28
C LEU A 23 7.05 14.25 -21.50
N LEU A 24 7.43 13.52 -22.55
CA LEU A 24 6.62 13.34 -23.76
C LEU A 24 5.62 12.22 -23.52
N LEU A 25 4.33 12.58 -23.47
CA LEU A 25 3.24 11.63 -23.24
C LEU A 25 2.31 11.56 -24.48
N SER A 26 1.73 10.38 -24.66
CA SER A 26 0.58 10.16 -25.56
C SER A 26 -0.68 10.86 -25.02
N LYS A 27 -1.66 11.13 -25.89
CA LYS A 27 -2.89 11.85 -25.49
C LYS A 27 -3.65 11.14 -24.35
N ASP A 28 -3.71 9.81 -24.40
CA ASP A 28 -4.35 8.97 -23.38
C ASP A 28 -3.63 9.06 -22.02
N GLU A 29 -2.29 9.04 -22.05
CA GLU A 29 -1.46 9.13 -20.84
C GLU A 29 -1.60 10.51 -20.17
N VAL A 30 -1.66 11.59 -20.96
CA VAL A 30 -1.93 12.95 -20.43
C VAL A 30 -3.32 13.02 -19.78
N THR A 31 -4.31 12.35 -20.37
CA THR A 31 -5.70 12.39 -19.86
C THR A 31 -5.83 11.59 -18.56
N GLN A 32 -5.13 10.47 -18.43
CA GLN A 32 -5.01 9.73 -17.17
C GLN A 32 -4.28 10.55 -16.10
N LEU A 33 -3.20 11.23 -16.47
CA LEU A 33 -2.41 12.04 -15.55
C LEU A 33 -3.16 13.29 -15.07
N ALA A 34 -3.87 13.98 -15.98
CA ALA A 34 -4.64 15.18 -15.68
C ALA A 34 -5.89 14.87 -14.84
N ASN A 35 -6.51 13.71 -15.07
CA ASN A 35 -7.64 13.27 -14.24
C ASN A 35 -7.22 12.68 -12.89
N SER A 36 -5.91 12.50 -12.64
CA SER A 36 -5.26 12.08 -11.37
C SER A 36 -6.24 11.57 -10.31
N GLN A 37 -6.90 10.45 -10.64
CA GLN A 37 -7.82 9.73 -9.77
C GLN A 37 -7.07 8.68 -8.92
N PHE A 38 -5.74 8.75 -8.94
CA PHE A 38 -4.90 8.03 -7.99
C PHE A 38 -5.01 8.75 -6.65
N ASP A 39 -6.07 8.44 -5.92
CA ASP A 39 -6.26 8.88 -4.54
C ASP A 39 -5.09 8.32 -3.72
N TYR A 40 -4.07 9.14 -3.48
CA TYR A 40 -2.86 8.78 -2.73
C TYR A 40 -3.17 8.34 -1.29
N SER A 41 -4.39 8.57 -0.82
CA SER A 41 -4.91 8.03 0.42
C SER A 41 -5.06 6.50 0.36
N LEU A 42 -5.37 5.93 -0.81
CA LEU A 42 -5.50 4.47 -1.02
C LEU A 42 -4.15 3.75 -1.06
N LEU A 43 -3.08 4.46 -1.47
CA LEU A 43 -1.72 3.91 -1.46
C LEU A 43 -0.95 4.26 -0.18
N GLN A 44 -1.59 4.95 0.76
CA GLN A 44 -0.99 5.28 2.04
C GLN A 44 -0.96 4.01 2.89
N PHE A 45 0.23 3.45 3.05
CA PHE A 45 0.44 2.29 3.90
C PHE A 45 0.06 2.63 5.34
N ASP A 46 -1.06 2.07 5.79
CA ASP A 46 -1.53 2.27 7.15
C ASP A 46 -0.74 1.37 8.10
N GLN A 47 0.30 1.95 8.69
CA GLN A 47 1.18 1.26 9.63
C GLN A 47 0.39 0.71 10.83
N SER A 48 -0.65 1.43 11.29
CA SER A 48 -1.43 1.01 12.45
C SER A 48 -2.26 -0.24 12.17
N LEU A 49 -2.85 -0.34 10.98
CA LEU A 49 -3.54 -1.54 10.52
C LEU A 49 -2.57 -2.72 10.37
N TYR A 50 -1.38 -2.48 9.83
CA TYR A 50 -0.37 -3.53 9.68
C TYR A 50 0.12 -4.08 11.04
N GLU A 51 0.40 -3.20 12.00
CA GLU A 51 0.79 -3.59 13.37
C GLU A 51 -0.33 -4.33 14.09
N MET A 52 -1.58 -3.89 13.95
CA MET A 52 -2.74 -4.58 14.52
C MET A 52 -2.90 -5.98 13.94
N LEU A 53 -2.75 -6.12 12.62
CA LEU A 53 -2.89 -7.40 11.93
C LEU A 53 -1.80 -8.39 12.36
N LEU A 54 -0.55 -7.93 12.45
CA LEU A 54 0.58 -8.72 12.98
C LEU A 54 0.33 -9.17 14.42
N GLY A 55 -0.15 -8.27 15.29
CA GLY A 55 -0.48 -8.59 16.67
C GLY A 55 -1.55 -9.68 16.76
N GLN A 56 -2.62 -9.57 15.97
CA GLN A 56 -3.70 -10.56 15.94
C GLN A 56 -3.22 -11.92 15.41
N PHE A 57 -2.36 -11.93 14.37
CA PHE A 57 -1.75 -13.16 13.88
C PHE A 57 -0.89 -13.85 14.94
N LEU A 58 -0.09 -13.09 15.68
CA LEU A 58 0.75 -13.61 16.76
C LEU A 58 -0.10 -14.26 17.86
N VAL A 59 -1.15 -13.57 18.33
CA VAL A 59 -2.04 -14.09 19.37
C VAL A 59 -2.76 -15.35 18.91
N THR A 60 -3.28 -15.35 17.68
CA THR A 60 -3.96 -16.51 17.09
C THR A 60 -3.01 -17.70 16.96
N PHE A 61 -1.77 -17.45 16.54
CA PHE A 61 -0.74 -18.48 16.44
C PHE A 61 -0.41 -19.10 17.80
N ILE A 62 -0.19 -18.27 18.83
CA ILE A 62 0.10 -18.74 20.19
C ILE A 62 -1.08 -19.55 20.75
N MET A 63 -2.30 -19.02 20.65
CA MET A 63 -3.50 -19.71 21.13
C MET A 63 -3.72 -21.03 20.39
N GLY A 64 -3.61 -21.06 19.07
CA GLY A 64 -3.70 -22.28 18.27
C GLY A 64 -2.62 -23.30 18.64
N HIS A 65 -1.39 -22.86 18.89
CA HIS A 65 -0.30 -23.74 19.32
C HIS A 65 -0.57 -24.36 20.69
N VAL A 66 -1.03 -23.55 21.66
CA VAL A 66 -1.35 -24.02 23.02
C VAL A 66 -2.55 -24.95 23.00
N LEU A 67 -3.64 -24.61 22.29
CA LEU A 67 -4.79 -25.50 22.13
C LEU A 67 -4.38 -26.84 21.51
N GLY A 68 -3.55 -26.81 20.46
CA GLY A 68 -3.03 -28.04 19.85
C GLY A 68 -2.23 -28.91 20.82
N ARG A 69 -1.45 -28.30 21.72
CA ARG A 69 -0.74 -29.02 22.79
C ARG A 69 -1.73 -29.64 23.78
N VAL A 70 -2.73 -28.89 24.23
CA VAL A 70 -3.74 -29.36 25.20
C VAL A 70 -4.54 -30.53 24.64
N ILE A 71 -5.02 -30.42 23.40
CA ILE A 71 -5.75 -31.50 22.71
C ILE A 71 -4.85 -32.74 22.57
N LYS A 72 -3.57 -32.57 22.22
CA LYS A 72 -2.61 -33.67 22.13
C LYS A 72 -2.36 -34.37 23.48
N TYR A 73 -2.36 -33.62 24.58
CA TYR A 73 -2.24 -34.19 25.93
C TYR A 73 -3.50 -34.94 26.35
N LEU A 74 -4.69 -34.41 26.04
CA LEU A 74 -5.97 -35.03 26.39
C LEU A 74 -6.28 -36.27 25.52
N GLY A 75 -5.84 -36.28 24.27
CA GLY A 75 -5.99 -37.41 23.34
C GLY A 75 -4.96 -38.54 23.53
N LYS A 76 -3.94 -38.34 24.38
CA LYS A 76 -3.08 -39.43 24.86
C LYS A 76 -3.77 -40.15 26.04
N LYS A 77 -4.83 -40.89 25.73
CA LYS A 77 -5.31 -42.01 26.53
C LYS A 77 -5.32 -43.25 25.65
#